data_AF-A0A6A4W8Z4-F1
#
_entry.id   AF-A0A6A4W8Z4-F1
#
_cell.length_a   1.000
_cell.length_b   1.000
_cell.length_c   1.000
_cell.angle_alpha   90.00
_cell.angle_beta   90.00
_cell.angle_gamma   90.00
#
_symmetry.space_group_name_H-M   'P 1'
#
loop_
_entity.id
_entity.type
_entity.pdbx_description
1 polymer ?
#
loop_
_entity_poly.entity_id
_entity_poly.type
_entity_poly.pdbx_seq_one_letter_code
_entity_poly.pdbx_strand_id
1 'polypeptide(L)'
;MDAVDSSPEFRANLARRVRRLQARVHPDRHSGDEFLSRVVNICATVLRDHGPEYVRWATRRNGRTAMEVVRAVLLLLPPLQDLPSEDRARLAGLVEHLGTQLRSSEAAVSEERRRARRAEEKAAAARRAAVDAEAARCAQESRARAETERLLERIASLEARVDGQEAEPCRQILSAEAAISSAETRAEEARTQVHRLTAEVAARPPVQPQVLRQCLEAMVDNRSLSHVVRRTARKLLNKILS
;
A
#
# COMPACT_ATOMS: atom_id res chain seq x y z
N MET A 1 -38.92 1.25 -47.57
CA MET A 1 -38.03 0.30 -46.86
C MET A 1 -38.02 -0.97 -47.70
N ASP A 2 -37.45 -0.86 -48.90
CA ASP A 2 -37.76 -1.71 -50.06
C ASP A 2 -36.45 -2.11 -50.74
N ALA A 3 -35.90 -3.29 -50.42
CA ALA A 3 -34.77 -3.88 -51.17
C ALA A 3 -34.43 -5.34 -50.78
N VAL A 4 -35.25 -6.06 -50.00
CA VAL A 4 -34.92 -7.47 -49.65
C VAL A 4 -35.55 -8.47 -50.65
N ASP A 5 -36.31 -7.97 -51.62
CA ASP A 5 -37.31 -8.77 -52.28
C ASP A 5 -36.90 -9.07 -53.73
N SER A 6 -36.41 -10.30 -53.95
CA SER A 6 -36.00 -10.89 -55.24
C SER A 6 -34.51 -10.78 -55.63
N SER A 7 -33.60 -10.56 -54.68
CA SER A 7 -32.17 -10.52 -54.97
C SER A 7 -31.62 -11.88 -55.45
N PRO A 8 -30.74 -11.93 -56.48
CA PRO A 8 -30.04 -13.16 -56.89
C PRO A 8 -29.27 -13.84 -55.74
N GLU A 9 -28.90 -13.10 -54.71
CA GLU A 9 -28.29 -13.62 -53.49
C GLU A 9 -29.23 -14.55 -52.70
N PHE A 10 -30.53 -14.24 -52.63
CA PHE A 10 -31.52 -15.09 -51.98
C PHE A 10 -31.61 -16.45 -52.69
N ARG A 11 -31.70 -16.43 -54.03
CA ARG A 11 -31.75 -17.65 -54.85
C ARG A 11 -30.47 -18.47 -54.73
N ALA A 12 -29.30 -17.82 -54.74
CA ALA A 12 -28.02 -18.49 -54.54
C ALA A 12 -27.89 -19.11 -53.14
N ASN A 13 -28.36 -18.41 -52.11
CA ASN A 13 -28.39 -18.94 -50.74
C ASN A 13 -29.36 -20.11 -50.57
N LEU A 14 -30.56 -20.00 -51.12
CA LEU A 14 -31.56 -21.07 -51.13
C LEU A 14 -30.99 -22.30 -51.83
N ALA A 15 -30.47 -22.18 -53.05
CA ALA A 15 -29.89 -23.30 -53.81
C ALA A 15 -28.75 -23.99 -53.04
N ARG A 16 -27.86 -23.23 -52.39
CA ARG A 16 -26.79 -23.80 -51.55
C ARG A 16 -27.31 -24.53 -50.32
N ARG A 17 -28.39 -24.05 -49.69
CA ARG A 17 -28.99 -24.69 -48.52
C ARG A 17 -29.77 -25.94 -48.92
N VAL A 18 -30.55 -25.87 -49.99
CA VAL A 18 -31.31 -27.00 -50.56
C VAL A 18 -30.38 -28.13 -50.95
N ARG A 19 -29.29 -27.87 -51.70
CA ARG A 19 -28.31 -28.91 -52.05
C ARG A 19 -27.71 -29.61 -50.82
N ARG A 20 -27.38 -28.83 -49.78
CA ARG A 20 -26.85 -29.39 -48.52
C ARG A 20 -27.86 -30.25 -47.78
N LEU A 21 -29.14 -29.85 -47.79
CA LEU A 21 -30.22 -30.61 -47.17
C LEU A 21 -30.52 -31.88 -47.97
N GLN A 22 -30.71 -31.78 -49.28
CA GLN A 22 -30.90 -32.91 -50.19
C GLN A 22 -29.78 -33.94 -50.07
N ALA A 23 -28.52 -33.50 -50.01
CA ALA A 23 -27.38 -34.40 -49.81
C ALA A 23 -27.41 -35.12 -48.45
N ARG A 24 -28.09 -34.57 -47.44
CA ARG A 24 -28.22 -35.21 -46.11
C ARG A 24 -29.39 -36.19 -46.05
N VAL A 25 -30.51 -35.86 -46.69
CA VAL A 25 -31.76 -36.64 -46.61
C VAL A 25 -31.99 -37.56 -47.82
N HIS A 26 -31.07 -37.62 -48.78
CA HIS A 26 -31.21 -38.41 -50.01
C HIS A 26 -31.58 -39.87 -49.72
N PRO A 27 -32.59 -40.45 -50.40
CA PRO A 27 -33.09 -41.79 -50.10
C PRO A 27 -32.01 -42.89 -50.22
N ASP A 28 -31.05 -42.73 -51.13
CA ASP A 28 -29.94 -43.68 -51.30
C ASP A 28 -28.92 -43.69 -50.14
N ARG A 29 -29.04 -42.79 -49.17
CA ARG A 29 -28.18 -42.78 -47.98
C ARG A 29 -28.72 -43.69 -46.89
N HIS A 30 -27.81 -44.22 -46.07
CA HIS A 30 -28.16 -45.10 -44.95
C HIS A 30 -28.96 -44.37 -43.86
N SER A 31 -28.84 -43.05 -43.78
CA SER A 31 -29.65 -42.15 -42.93
C SER A 31 -30.65 -41.33 -43.77
N GLY A 32 -30.92 -41.76 -45.00
CA GLY A 32 -31.82 -41.11 -45.94
C GLY A 32 -33.27 -41.26 -45.51
N ASP A 33 -34.10 -40.31 -45.92
CA ASP A 33 -35.53 -40.36 -45.66
C ASP A 33 -36.25 -39.81 -46.89
N GLU A 34 -36.94 -40.70 -47.61
CA GLU A 34 -37.69 -40.37 -48.82
C GLU A 34 -38.76 -39.29 -48.53
N PHE A 35 -39.38 -39.34 -47.35
CA PHE A 35 -40.35 -38.37 -46.93
C PHE A 35 -39.71 -36.98 -46.75
N LEU A 36 -38.60 -36.90 -46.02
CA LEU A 36 -37.89 -35.63 -45.83
C LEU A 36 -37.31 -35.08 -47.14
N SER A 37 -36.83 -35.96 -48.03
CA SER A 37 -36.35 -35.59 -49.36
C SER A 37 -37.46 -34.95 -50.19
N ARG A 38 -38.67 -35.54 -50.17
CA ARG A 38 -39.87 -34.99 -50.83
C ARG A 38 -40.25 -33.63 -50.27
N VAL A 39 -40.28 -33.49 -48.94
CA VAL A 39 -40.58 -32.22 -48.26
C VAL A 39 -39.56 -31.13 -48.63
N VAL A 40 -38.26 -31.45 -48.65
CA VAL A 40 -37.22 -30.50 -49.05
C VAL A 40 -37.42 -30.02 -50.49
N ASN A 41 -37.78 -30.91 -51.42
CA ASN A 41 -38.04 -30.57 -52.82
C ASN A 41 -39.27 -29.67 -53.00
N ILE A 42 -40.35 -29.99 -52.29
CA ILE A 42 -41.59 -29.21 -52.29
C ILE A 42 -41.31 -27.79 -51.74
N CYS A 43 -40.65 -27.69 -50.59
CA CYS A 43 -40.28 -26.41 -49.99
C CYS A 43 -39.31 -25.61 -50.86
N ALA A 44 -38.34 -26.27 -51.50
CA ALA A 44 -37.41 -25.61 -52.41
C ALA A 44 -38.10 -25.00 -53.63
N THR A 45 -39.10 -25.69 -54.18
CA THR A 45 -39.93 -25.22 -55.30
C THR A 45 -40.68 -23.96 -54.91
N VAL A 46 -41.41 -23.98 -53.79
CA VAL A 46 -42.17 -22.81 -53.34
C VAL A 46 -41.27 -21.64 -52.93
N LEU A 47 -40.15 -21.88 -52.26
CA LEU A 47 -39.22 -20.81 -51.89
C LEU A 47 -38.48 -20.24 -53.11
N ARG A 48 -38.31 -21.01 -54.19
CA ARG A 48 -37.74 -20.50 -55.44
C ARG A 48 -38.73 -19.58 -56.16
N ASP A 49 -40.01 -19.95 -56.16
CA ASP A 49 -41.04 -19.31 -56.98
C ASP A 49 -41.72 -18.14 -56.23
N HIS A 50 -41.88 -18.25 -54.90
CA HIS A 50 -42.56 -17.28 -54.04
C HIS A 50 -41.78 -16.90 -52.77
N GLY A 51 -40.51 -17.31 -52.65
CA GLY A 51 -39.75 -17.24 -51.38
C GLY A 51 -39.70 -15.89 -50.68
N PRO A 52 -39.38 -14.78 -51.36
CA PRO A 52 -39.35 -13.47 -50.71
C PRO A 52 -40.71 -13.09 -50.10
N GLU A 53 -41.79 -13.25 -50.86
CA GLU A 53 -43.16 -12.97 -50.40
C GLU A 53 -43.58 -13.88 -49.25
N TYR A 54 -43.20 -15.16 -49.34
CA TYR A 54 -43.44 -16.16 -48.32
C TYR A 54 -42.73 -15.83 -47.00
N VAL A 55 -41.46 -15.43 -47.06
CA VAL A 55 -40.67 -15.05 -45.88
C VAL A 55 -41.19 -13.75 -45.28
N ARG A 56 -41.56 -12.75 -46.10
CA ARG A 56 -42.17 -11.50 -45.62
C ARG A 56 -43.51 -11.74 -44.94
N TRP A 57 -44.36 -12.59 -45.52
CA TRP A 57 -45.62 -12.97 -44.90
C TRP A 57 -45.40 -13.68 -43.57
N ALA A 58 -44.50 -14.68 -43.54
CA ALA A 58 -44.27 -15.48 -42.34
C ALA A 58 -43.67 -14.65 -41.18
N THR A 59 -42.78 -13.70 -41.51
CA THR A 59 -42.18 -12.79 -40.52
C THR A 59 -43.13 -11.68 -40.04
N ARG A 60 -44.02 -11.15 -40.90
CA ARG A 60 -44.94 -10.07 -40.52
C ARG A 60 -46.18 -10.54 -39.77
N ARG A 61 -46.70 -11.74 -40.09
CA ARG A 61 -48.02 -12.20 -39.62
C ARG A 61 -47.96 -13.10 -38.39
N ASN A 62 -46.85 -13.80 -38.16
CA ASN A 62 -46.85 -14.97 -37.28
C ASN A 62 -45.71 -15.11 -36.25
N GLY A 63 -44.81 -14.14 -36.05
CA GLY A 63 -43.92 -14.16 -34.87
C GLY A 63 -42.57 -13.46 -34.99
N ARG A 64 -41.94 -13.21 -33.83
CA ARG A 64 -40.60 -12.56 -33.68
C ARG A 64 -39.46 -13.60 -33.68
N THR A 65 -39.77 -14.90 -33.60
CA THR A 65 -38.79 -15.99 -33.48
C THR A 65 -38.88 -17.02 -34.62
N ALA A 66 -37.80 -17.75 -34.87
CA ALA A 66 -37.71 -18.72 -35.98
C ALA A 66 -38.73 -19.87 -35.87
N MET A 67 -39.09 -20.31 -34.66
CA MET A 67 -40.04 -21.41 -34.47
C MET A 67 -41.50 -21.02 -34.63
N GLU A 68 -41.85 -19.78 -34.31
CA GLU A 68 -43.19 -19.25 -34.59
C GLU A 68 -43.43 -19.18 -36.10
N VAL A 69 -42.42 -18.75 -36.85
CA VAL A 69 -42.39 -18.78 -38.32
C VAL A 69 -42.54 -20.22 -38.83
N VAL A 70 -41.76 -21.19 -38.33
CA VAL A 70 -41.84 -22.60 -38.74
C VAL A 70 -43.20 -23.22 -38.44
N ARG A 71 -43.76 -23.00 -37.24
CA ARG A 71 -45.08 -23.52 -36.85
C ARG A 71 -46.18 -22.94 -37.75
N ALA A 72 -46.15 -21.64 -38.00
CA ALA A 72 -47.15 -21.01 -38.84
C ALA A 72 -47.08 -21.45 -40.30
N VAL A 73 -45.86 -21.64 -40.83
CA VAL A 73 -45.62 -22.15 -42.19
C VAL A 73 -46.19 -23.55 -42.39
N LEU A 74 -46.08 -24.42 -41.37
CA LEU A 74 -46.53 -25.81 -41.47
C LEU A 74 -48.02 -26.00 -41.19
N LEU A 75 -48.62 -25.13 -40.38
CA LEU A 75 -50.00 -25.26 -39.95
C LEU A 75 -50.99 -24.49 -40.83
N LEU A 76 -50.56 -23.49 -41.61
CA LEU A 76 -51.51 -22.54 -42.20
C LEU A 76 -51.64 -22.52 -43.73
N LEU A 77 -50.66 -22.80 -44.59
CA LEU A 77 -50.88 -22.67 -46.07
C LEU A 77 -49.95 -23.57 -46.94
N PRO A 78 -50.24 -23.78 -48.25
CA PRO A 78 -49.49 -24.64 -49.17
C PRO A 78 -47.98 -24.31 -49.20
N PRO A 79 -47.11 -25.29 -49.45
CA PRO A 79 -47.36 -26.49 -50.27
C PRO A 79 -47.53 -27.82 -49.51
N LEU A 80 -47.52 -27.80 -48.17
CA LEU A 80 -47.53 -29.04 -47.37
C LEU A 80 -48.94 -29.52 -47.00
N GLN A 81 -49.96 -28.77 -47.41
CA GLN A 81 -51.37 -29.12 -47.19
C GLN A 81 -51.80 -30.34 -48.01
N ASP A 82 -51.25 -30.49 -49.22
CA ASP A 82 -51.56 -31.59 -50.14
C ASP A 82 -50.80 -32.88 -49.84
N LEU A 83 -49.98 -32.90 -48.79
CA LEU A 83 -49.30 -34.12 -48.35
C LEU A 83 -50.32 -35.13 -47.78
N PRO A 84 -50.05 -36.44 -47.92
CA PRO A 84 -50.80 -37.47 -47.21
C PRO A 84 -50.92 -37.19 -45.71
N SER A 85 -51.99 -37.67 -45.06
CA SER A 85 -52.25 -37.42 -43.64
C SER A 85 -51.12 -37.92 -42.72
N GLU A 86 -50.53 -39.07 -43.04
CA GLU A 86 -49.39 -39.65 -42.31
C GLU A 86 -48.15 -38.75 -42.38
N ASP A 87 -47.84 -38.25 -43.58
CA ASP A 87 -46.75 -37.33 -43.86
C ASP A 87 -46.91 -36.00 -43.08
N ARG A 88 -48.14 -35.47 -43.02
CA ARG A 88 -48.45 -34.28 -42.21
C ARG A 88 -48.26 -34.53 -40.71
N ALA A 89 -48.68 -35.70 -40.21
CA ALA A 89 -48.49 -36.08 -38.81
C ALA A 89 -47.00 -36.21 -38.46
N ARG A 90 -46.18 -36.79 -39.36
CA ARG A 90 -44.72 -36.86 -39.20
C ARG A 90 -44.07 -35.48 -39.13
N LEU A 91 -44.48 -34.53 -39.97
CA LEU A 91 -43.98 -33.14 -39.92
C LEU A 91 -44.37 -32.42 -38.63
N ALA A 92 -45.62 -32.59 -38.18
CA ALA A 92 -46.08 -32.00 -36.93
C ALA A 92 -45.24 -32.48 -35.74
N GLY A 93 -44.97 -33.80 -35.67
CA GLY A 93 -44.12 -34.39 -34.63
C GLY A 93 -42.67 -33.87 -34.68
N LEU A 94 -42.09 -33.73 -35.87
CA LEU A 94 -40.74 -33.17 -36.04
C LEU A 94 -40.65 -31.71 -35.57
N VAL A 95 -41.68 -30.91 -35.82
CA VAL A 95 -41.69 -29.49 -35.45
C VAL A 95 -41.99 -29.26 -33.99
N GLU A 96 -42.76 -30.15 -33.38
CA GLU A 96 -42.87 -30.20 -31.94
C GLU A 96 -41.52 -30.53 -31.30
N HIS A 97 -40.84 -31.57 -31.79
CA HIS A 97 -39.52 -31.99 -31.30
C HIS A 97 -38.43 -30.93 -31.49
N LEU A 98 -38.32 -30.34 -32.68
CA LEU A 98 -37.37 -29.26 -32.93
C LEU A 98 -37.71 -28.00 -32.13
N GLY A 99 -39.00 -27.74 -31.92
CA GLY A 99 -39.45 -26.65 -31.07
C GLY A 99 -39.06 -26.83 -29.60
N THR A 100 -39.14 -28.05 -29.06
CA THR A 100 -38.69 -28.32 -27.68
C THR A 100 -37.18 -28.20 -27.57
N GLN A 101 -36.41 -28.69 -28.55
CA GLN A 101 -34.96 -28.54 -28.60
C GLN A 101 -34.50 -27.08 -28.72
N LEU A 102 -35.18 -26.26 -29.53
CA LEU A 102 -34.81 -24.85 -29.64
C LEU A 102 -35.08 -24.12 -28.32
N ARG A 103 -36.24 -24.34 -27.68
CA ARG A 103 -36.56 -23.72 -26.39
C ARG A 103 -35.56 -24.11 -25.30
N SER A 104 -35.13 -25.37 -25.26
CA SER A 104 -34.13 -25.81 -24.29
C SER A 104 -32.75 -25.20 -24.57
N SER A 105 -32.36 -25.08 -25.85
CA SER A 105 -31.13 -24.41 -26.26
C SER A 105 -31.14 -22.91 -25.92
N GLU A 106 -32.23 -22.21 -26.23
CA GLU A 106 -32.41 -20.79 -25.90
C GLU A 106 -32.40 -20.56 -24.39
N ALA A 107 -33.04 -21.44 -23.61
CA ALA A 107 -33.00 -21.38 -22.15
C ALA A 107 -31.57 -21.59 -21.61
N ALA A 108 -30.82 -22.55 -22.16
CA ALA A 108 -29.43 -22.78 -21.79
C ALA A 108 -28.54 -21.58 -22.10
N VAL A 109 -28.66 -21.00 -23.31
CA VAL A 109 -27.91 -19.79 -23.71
C VAL A 109 -28.30 -18.59 -22.83
N SER A 110 -29.58 -18.44 -22.51
CA SER A 110 -30.05 -17.38 -21.62
C SER A 110 -29.48 -17.54 -20.21
N GLU A 111 -29.43 -18.78 -19.69
CA GLU A 111 -28.87 -19.06 -18.37
C GLU A 111 -27.36 -18.87 -18.33
N GLU A 112 -26.64 -19.28 -19.37
CA GLU A 112 -25.21 -19.02 -19.52
C GLU A 112 -24.91 -17.52 -19.53
N ARG A 113 -25.68 -16.73 -20.28
CA ARG A 113 -25.58 -15.26 -20.28
C ARG A 113 -25.84 -14.66 -18.89
N ARG A 114 -26.80 -15.19 -18.14
CA ARG A 114 -27.06 -14.75 -16.75
C ARG A 114 -25.89 -15.08 -15.83
N ARG A 115 -25.29 -16.27 -15.97
CA ARG A 115 -24.11 -16.68 -15.20
C ARG A 115 -22.92 -15.79 -15.52
N ALA A 116 -22.68 -15.47 -16.79
CA ALA A 116 -21.63 -14.56 -17.22
C ALA A 116 -21.81 -13.17 -16.60
N ARG A 117 -23.02 -12.59 -16.65
CA ARG A 117 -23.32 -11.29 -16.01
C ARG A 117 -23.06 -11.30 -14.51
N ARG A 118 -23.51 -12.35 -13.80
CA ARG A 118 -23.25 -12.50 -12.35
C ARG A 118 -21.75 -12.62 -12.05
N ALA A 119 -20.98 -13.29 -12.91
CA ALA A 119 -19.54 -13.41 -12.75
C ALA A 119 -18.84 -12.06 -12.98
N GLU A 120 -19.26 -11.30 -13.99
CA GLU A 120 -18.78 -9.94 -14.26
C GLU A 120 -19.08 -8.99 -13.10
N GLU A 121 -20.30 -9.01 -12.57
CA GLU A 121 -20.70 -8.22 -11.39
C GLU A 121 -19.85 -8.56 -10.16
N LYS A 122 -19.64 -9.87 -9.88
CA LYS A 122 -18.77 -10.32 -8.80
C LYS A 122 -17.32 -9.86 -9.01
N ALA A 123 -16.80 -9.95 -10.22
CA ALA A 123 -15.45 -9.49 -10.55
C ALA A 123 -15.30 -7.96 -10.42
N ALA A 124 -16.34 -7.20 -10.80
CA ALA A 124 -16.38 -5.76 -10.61
C ALA A 124 -16.43 -5.38 -9.11
N ALA A 125 -17.23 -6.08 -8.32
CA ALA A 125 -17.29 -5.89 -6.86
C ALA A 125 -15.94 -6.23 -6.20
N ALA A 126 -15.29 -7.32 -6.59
CA ALA A 126 -13.98 -7.70 -6.08
C ALA A 126 -12.90 -6.66 -6.42
N ARG A 127 -12.93 -6.10 -7.65
CA ARG A 127 -12.01 -5.02 -8.05
C ARG A 127 -12.20 -3.76 -7.22
N ARG A 128 -13.46 -3.36 -6.94
CA ARG A 128 -13.74 -2.21 -6.06
C ARG A 128 -13.22 -2.45 -4.64
N ALA A 129 -13.50 -3.62 -4.07
CA ALA A 129 -13.02 -3.98 -2.74
C ALA A 129 -11.48 -4.00 -2.65
N ALA A 130 -10.79 -4.42 -3.71
CA ALA A 130 -9.33 -4.37 -3.76
C ALA A 130 -8.79 -2.93 -3.75
N VAL A 131 -9.40 -2.03 -4.53
CA VAL A 131 -9.06 -0.60 -4.55
C VAL A 131 -9.30 0.05 -3.18
N ASP A 132 -10.45 -0.23 -2.55
CA ASP A 132 -10.77 0.30 -1.22
C ASP A 132 -9.78 -0.21 -0.16
N ALA A 133 -9.38 -1.48 -0.23
CA ALA A 133 -8.37 -2.06 0.65
C ALA A 133 -6.98 -1.43 0.45
N GLU A 134 -6.59 -1.13 -0.79
CA GLU A 134 -5.33 -0.46 -1.10
C GLU A 134 -5.33 0.99 -0.61
N ALA A 135 -6.42 1.72 -0.80
CA ALA A 135 -6.59 3.07 -0.27
C ALA A 135 -6.51 3.09 1.27
N ALA A 136 -7.12 2.12 1.95
CA ALA A 136 -7.04 1.98 3.40
C ALA A 136 -5.60 1.70 3.87
N ARG A 137 -4.85 0.85 3.16
CA ARG A 137 -3.42 0.60 3.46
C ARG A 137 -2.57 1.85 3.29
N CYS A 138 -2.75 2.59 2.20
CA CYS A 138 -2.03 3.85 1.97
C CYS A 138 -2.35 4.90 3.05
N ALA A 139 -3.61 4.99 3.48
CA ALA A 139 -4.01 5.84 4.59
C ALA A 139 -3.38 5.41 5.93
N GLN A 140 -3.25 4.11 6.18
CA GLN A 140 -2.57 3.59 7.37
C GLN A 140 -1.06 3.88 7.33
N GLU A 141 -0.40 3.67 6.19
CA GLU A 141 1.02 3.96 6.03
C GLU A 141 1.33 5.45 6.21
N SER A 142 0.52 6.34 5.62
CA SER A 142 0.70 7.78 5.79
C SER A 142 0.52 8.23 7.25
N ARG A 143 -0.42 7.65 7.99
CA ARG A 143 -0.57 7.88 9.44
C ARG A 143 0.65 7.40 10.22
N ALA A 144 1.14 6.20 9.92
CA ALA A 144 2.33 5.65 10.56
C ALA A 144 3.56 6.54 10.29
N ARG A 145 3.74 7.02 9.06
CA ARG A 145 4.83 7.96 8.71
C ARG A 145 4.72 9.27 9.48
N ALA A 146 3.53 9.87 9.52
CA ALA A 146 3.30 11.09 10.29
C ALA A 146 3.54 10.90 11.80
N GLU A 147 3.22 9.73 12.34
CA GLU A 147 3.55 9.39 13.74
C GLU A 147 5.06 9.25 13.95
N THR A 148 5.78 8.58 13.04
CA THR A 148 7.24 8.48 13.12
C THR A 148 7.91 9.84 13.05
N GLU A 149 7.45 10.74 12.17
CA GLU A 149 7.97 12.12 12.08
C GLU A 149 7.76 12.88 13.40
N ARG A 150 6.55 12.81 13.98
CA ARG A 150 6.27 13.42 15.29
C ARG A 150 7.15 12.88 16.41
N LEU A 151 7.42 11.57 16.41
CA LEU A 151 8.30 10.95 17.40
C LEU A 151 9.75 11.42 17.24
N LEU A 152 10.24 11.54 15.99
CA LEU A 152 11.58 12.07 15.72
C LEU A 152 11.71 13.53 16.15
N GLU A 153 10.72 14.37 15.85
CA GLU A 153 10.68 15.77 16.35
C GLU A 153 10.69 15.83 17.87
N ARG A 154 9.97 14.92 18.53
CA ARG A 154 9.95 14.82 19.99
C ARG A 154 11.30 14.39 20.55
N ILE A 155 11.97 13.44 19.92
CA ILE A 155 13.31 12.99 20.31
C ILE A 155 14.29 14.14 20.17
N ALA A 156 14.34 14.82 19.02
CA ALA A 156 15.22 15.97 18.81
C ALA A 156 14.98 17.10 19.84
N SER A 157 13.71 17.34 20.19
CA SER A 157 13.35 18.30 21.25
C SER A 157 13.85 17.87 22.64
N LEU A 158 13.82 16.58 22.94
CA LEU A 158 14.33 16.05 24.21
C LEU A 158 15.85 16.08 24.25
N GLU A 159 16.54 15.72 23.16
CA GLU A 159 18.00 15.81 23.03
C GLU A 159 18.46 17.26 23.26
N ALA A 160 17.87 18.24 22.58
CA ALA A 160 18.20 19.65 22.77
C ALA A 160 17.96 20.14 24.22
N ARG A 161 16.97 19.57 24.92
CA ARG A 161 16.74 19.87 26.33
C ARG A 161 17.80 19.27 27.24
N VAL A 162 18.23 18.03 26.97
CA VAL A 162 19.31 17.36 27.72
C VAL A 162 20.61 18.12 27.52
N ASP A 163 20.98 18.45 26.28
CA ASP A 163 22.17 19.25 25.97
C ASP A 163 22.15 20.59 26.72
N GLY A 164 20.99 21.26 26.75
CA GLY A 164 20.81 22.50 27.50
C GLY A 164 20.94 22.33 29.02
N GLN A 165 20.47 21.21 29.57
CA GLN A 165 20.58 20.88 30.99
C GLN A 165 22.01 20.52 31.40
N GLU A 166 22.78 19.87 30.52
CA GLU A 166 24.16 19.46 30.77
C GLU A 166 25.17 20.62 30.54
N ALA A 167 24.83 21.62 29.72
CA ALA A 167 25.70 22.74 29.44
C ALA A 167 26.12 23.53 30.69
N GLU A 168 25.20 23.76 31.64
CA GLU A 168 25.47 24.52 32.85
C GLU A 168 26.40 23.79 33.84
N PRO A 169 26.16 22.52 34.22
CA PRO A 169 27.10 21.76 35.05
C PRO A 169 28.46 21.57 34.35
N CYS A 170 28.52 21.37 33.03
CA CYS A 170 29.79 21.33 32.30
C CYS A 170 30.58 22.65 32.44
N ARG A 171 29.92 23.80 32.32
CA ARG A 171 30.55 25.11 32.57
C ARG A 171 31.06 25.25 34.00
N GLN A 172 30.29 24.79 34.98
CA GLN A 172 30.67 24.83 36.39
C GLN A 172 31.89 23.95 36.66
N ILE A 173 31.93 22.73 36.12
CA ILE A 173 33.07 21.81 36.24
C ILE A 173 34.31 22.43 35.61
N LEU A 174 34.23 22.93 34.37
CA LEU A 174 35.37 23.58 33.70
C LEU A 174 35.87 24.80 34.48
N SER A 175 34.95 25.60 35.04
CA SER A 175 35.33 26.73 35.90
C SER A 175 36.00 26.26 37.21
N ALA A 176 35.53 25.18 37.81
CA ALA A 176 36.10 24.63 39.03
C ALA A 176 37.50 24.04 38.77
N GLU A 177 37.69 23.32 37.66
CA GLU A 177 38.99 22.81 37.21
C GLU A 177 40.00 23.94 37.00
N ALA A 178 39.60 25.02 36.32
CA ALA A 178 40.46 26.20 36.15
C ALA A 178 40.84 26.85 37.50
N ALA A 179 39.89 26.91 38.45
CA ALA A 179 40.14 27.44 39.79
C ALA A 179 41.11 26.54 40.60
N ILE A 180 40.99 25.21 40.47
CA ILE A 180 41.89 24.24 41.09
C ILE A 180 43.30 24.40 40.53
N SER A 181 43.49 24.42 39.21
CA SER A 181 44.82 24.62 38.61
C SER A 181 45.45 25.95 39.02
N SER A 182 44.66 27.02 39.15
CA SER A 182 45.12 28.30 39.70
C SER A 182 45.52 28.22 41.17
N ALA A 183 44.83 27.40 41.97
CA ALA A 183 45.17 27.21 43.37
C ALA A 183 46.43 26.35 43.53
N GLU A 184 46.61 25.31 42.70
CA GLU A 184 47.79 24.45 42.68
C GLU A 184 49.05 25.24 42.30
N THR A 185 48.99 26.07 41.27
CA THR A 185 50.10 26.96 40.88
C THR A 185 50.48 27.91 42.02
N ARG A 186 49.52 28.58 42.65
CA ARG A 186 49.76 29.42 43.83
C ARG A 186 50.30 28.64 45.03
N ALA A 187 49.83 27.42 45.24
CA ALA A 187 50.32 26.56 46.33
C ALA A 187 51.77 26.14 46.08
N GLU A 188 52.14 25.85 44.84
CA GLU A 188 53.51 25.53 44.46
C GLU A 188 54.43 26.76 44.60
N GLU A 189 54.00 27.93 44.15
CA GLU A 189 54.70 29.19 44.40
C GLU A 189 54.92 29.42 45.91
N ALA A 190 53.89 29.25 46.73
CA ALA A 190 53.99 29.37 48.18
C ALA A 190 54.97 28.33 48.78
N ARG A 191 54.95 27.07 48.32
CA ARG A 191 55.91 26.04 48.74
C ARG A 191 57.33 26.41 48.38
N THR A 192 57.58 26.87 47.16
CA THR A 192 58.92 27.33 46.75
C THR A 192 59.39 28.51 47.60
N GLN A 193 58.50 29.44 47.92
CA GLN A 193 58.81 30.58 48.79
C GLN A 193 59.11 30.14 50.23
N VAL A 194 58.34 29.21 50.80
CA VAL A 194 58.60 28.64 52.13
C VAL A 194 59.93 27.90 52.15
N HIS A 195 60.22 27.07 51.15
CA HIS A 195 61.52 26.39 51.03
C HIS A 195 62.68 27.37 50.96
N ARG A 196 62.54 28.44 50.15
CA ARG A 196 63.53 29.51 50.06
C ARG A 196 63.74 30.20 51.42
N LEU A 197 62.68 30.63 52.09
CA LEU A 197 62.77 31.27 53.40
C LEU A 197 63.37 30.34 54.46
N THR A 198 63.04 29.04 54.41
CA THR A 198 63.59 28.03 55.32
C THR A 198 65.09 27.86 55.07
N ALA A 199 65.53 27.81 53.82
CA ALA A 199 66.95 27.77 53.46
C ALA A 199 67.68 29.07 53.89
N GLU A 200 67.08 30.24 53.67
CA GLU A 200 67.61 31.52 54.12
C GLU A 200 67.75 31.60 55.65
N VAL A 201 66.77 31.08 56.40
CA VAL A 201 66.83 31.00 57.87
C VAL A 201 67.91 30.02 58.33
N ALA A 202 68.03 28.85 57.70
CA ALA A 202 69.05 27.85 58.02
C ALA A 202 70.48 28.33 57.69
N ALA A 203 70.64 29.16 56.65
CA ALA A 203 71.92 29.75 56.26
C ALA A 203 72.34 30.94 57.14
N ARG A 204 71.48 31.42 58.05
CA ARG A 204 71.88 32.46 59.01
C ARG A 204 72.93 31.90 59.97
N PRO A 205 73.99 32.67 60.27
CA PRO A 205 74.95 32.25 61.28
C PRO A 205 74.23 32.01 62.61
N PRO A 206 74.58 30.96 63.38
CA PRO A 206 73.97 30.71 64.67
C PRO A 206 74.11 31.97 65.52
N VAL A 207 72.98 32.48 66.02
CA VAL A 207 72.99 33.69 66.86
C VAL A 207 73.83 33.38 68.07
N GLN A 208 75.00 34.01 68.16
CA GLN A 208 75.90 33.80 69.28
C GLN A 208 75.16 34.22 70.56
N PRO A 209 75.06 33.34 71.58
CA PRO A 209 74.27 33.62 72.79
C PRO A 209 74.74 34.89 73.52
N GLN A 210 76.00 35.28 73.34
CA GLN A 210 76.56 36.53 73.87
C GLN A 210 75.99 37.78 73.18
N VAL A 211 75.80 37.76 71.86
CA VAL A 211 75.24 38.89 71.10
C VAL A 211 73.75 39.07 71.43
N LEU A 212 73.00 37.97 71.52
CA LEU A 212 71.58 38.00 71.92
C LEU A 212 71.42 38.59 73.34
N ARG A 213 72.31 38.19 74.26
CA ARG A 213 72.35 38.72 75.62
C ARG A 213 72.66 40.21 75.66
N GLN A 214 73.69 40.68 74.94
CA GLN A 214 74.04 42.10 74.87
C GLN A 214 72.91 42.95 74.27
N CYS A 215 72.21 42.45 73.25
CA CYS A 215 71.04 43.13 72.70
C CYS A 215 69.87 43.19 73.68
N LEU A 216 69.58 42.11 74.40
CA LEU A 216 68.54 42.08 75.44
C LEU A 216 68.89 43.01 76.61
N GLU A 217 70.15 43.05 77.04
CA GLU A 217 70.66 43.97 78.07
C GLU A 217 70.50 45.43 77.58
N ALA A 218 70.93 45.74 76.35
CA ALA A 218 70.76 47.07 75.75
C ALA A 218 69.29 47.50 75.62
N MET A 219 68.37 46.59 75.26
CA MET A 219 66.93 46.91 75.21
C MET A 219 66.33 47.15 76.59
N VAL A 220 66.78 46.41 77.61
CA VAL A 220 66.34 46.58 79.00
C VAL A 220 66.78 47.94 79.56
N ASP A 221 67.97 48.38 79.18
CA ASP A 221 68.57 49.63 79.65
C ASP A 221 68.16 50.85 78.82
N ASN A 222 67.64 50.65 77.60
CA ASN A 222 67.17 51.74 76.75
C ASN A 222 65.79 52.26 77.19
N ARG A 223 65.81 53.38 77.94
CA ARG A 223 64.61 54.02 78.51
C ARG A 223 63.63 54.58 77.47
N SER A 224 64.04 54.71 76.21
CA SER A 224 63.18 55.14 75.10
C SER A 224 62.18 54.05 74.66
N LEU A 225 62.40 52.79 75.04
CA LEU A 225 61.54 51.67 74.67
C LEU A 225 60.36 51.51 75.63
N SER A 226 59.23 51.03 75.08
CA SER A 226 58.01 50.81 75.85
C SER A 226 58.24 49.84 77.01
N HIS A 227 57.52 50.06 78.11
CA HIS A 227 57.64 49.23 79.30
C HIS A 227 57.35 47.74 79.02
N VAL A 228 56.44 47.46 78.08
CA VAL A 228 56.09 46.08 77.68
C VAL A 228 57.28 45.39 77.00
N VAL A 229 57.96 46.08 76.07
CA VAL A 229 59.15 45.55 75.38
C VAL A 229 60.28 45.28 76.39
N ARG A 230 60.53 46.22 77.31
CA ARG A 230 61.55 46.07 78.37
C ARG A 230 61.22 44.91 79.33
N ARG A 231 59.95 44.74 79.70
CA ARG A 231 59.51 43.65 80.58
C ARG A 231 59.65 42.29 79.90
N THR A 232 59.31 42.18 78.62
CA THR A 232 59.46 40.94 77.85
C THR A 232 60.93 40.61 77.61
N ALA A 233 61.76 41.62 77.30
CA ALA A 233 63.21 41.47 77.19
C ALA A 233 63.82 40.92 78.49
N ARG A 234 63.44 41.48 79.66
CA ARG A 234 63.85 40.95 80.99
C ARG A 234 63.45 39.50 81.21
N LYS A 235 62.22 39.12 80.85
CA LYS A 235 61.76 37.73 80.98
C LYS A 235 62.55 36.77 80.10
N LEU A 236 62.88 37.19 78.87
CA LEU A 236 63.69 36.38 77.95
C LEU A 236 65.14 36.27 78.41
N LEU A 237 65.72 37.38 78.90
CA LEU A 237 67.06 37.41 79.53
C LEU A 237 67.16 36.40 80.68
N ASN A 238 66.15 36.37 81.56
CA ASN A 238 66.11 35.43 82.69
C ASN A 238 65.98 33.96 82.25
N LYS A 239 65.28 33.69 81.14
CA LYS A 239 65.15 32.33 80.58
C LYS A 239 66.41 31.84 79.86
N ILE A 240 67.26 32.75 79.36
CA ILE A 240 68.54 32.40 78.72
C ILE A 240 69.62 32.13 79.79
N LEU A 241 69.41 32.63 81.02
CA LEU A 241 70.30 32.46 82.17
C LEU A 241 69.96 31.24 83.05
N SER A 242 68.84 30.55 82.80
CA SER A 242 68.46 29.28 83.44
C SER A 242 68.81 28.09 82.57
#